data_AF-A0A1A8H269-F1
#
_entry.id   AF-A0A1A8H269-F1
#
_cell.length_a   1.000
_cell.length_b   1.000
_cell.length_c   1.000
_cell.angle_alpha   90.00
_cell.angle_beta   90.00
_cell.angle_gamma   90.00
#
_symmetry.space_group_name_H-M   'P 1'
#
loop_
_entity.id
_entity.type
_entity.pdbx_description
1 polymer ?
#
loop_
_entity_poly.entity_id
_entity_poly.type
_entity_poly.pdbx_seq_one_letter_code
_entity_poly.pdbx_strand_id
1 'polypeptide(L)'
;PVLVLCRVVLLPLFVFCNYQPRDHHPTVVFNSDVYPIAFNCLLGLSNGYLGTLPMIYGPKVVPREVAEATGVVMTFFLALGLAAGSAFSVLVVHSI
;
A
#
# COMPACT_ATOMS: atom_id res chain seq x y z
N PRO A 1 3.04 12.91 2.88
CA PRO A 1 4.07 11.92 3.28
C PRO A 1 3.71 11.14 4.56
N VAL A 2 3.28 11.80 5.64
CA VAL A 2 2.96 11.13 6.92
C VAL A 2 1.88 10.05 6.78
N LEU A 3 0.74 10.34 6.14
CA LEU A 3 -0.30 9.31 5.90
C LEU A 3 0.17 8.16 4.98
N VAL A 4 1.17 8.40 4.12
CA VAL A 4 1.73 7.35 3.26
C VAL A 4 2.60 6.42 4.10
N LEU A 5 3.42 6.98 5.00
CA LEU A 5 4.24 6.21 5.94
C LEU A 5 3.38 5.43 6.95
N CYS A 6 2.28 6.00 7.42
CA CYS A 6 1.33 5.27 8.29
C CYS A 6 0.76 4.02 7.62
N ARG A 7 0.67 3.94 6.29
CA ARG A 7 0.22 2.73 5.60
C ARG A 7 1.21 1.57 5.69
N VAL A 8 2.50 1.86 5.84
CA VAL A 8 3.52 0.81 6.04
C VAL A 8 3.31 0.11 7.38
N VAL A 9 2.82 0.83 8.39
CA VAL A 9 2.51 0.28 9.72
C VAL A 9 1.34 -0.71 9.65
N LEU A 10 0.43 -0.58 8.67
CA LEU A 10 -0.66 -1.54 8.50
C LEU A 10 -0.17 -2.93 8.08
N LEU A 11 0.99 -3.06 7.41
CA LEU A 11 1.56 -4.35 7.00
C LEU A 11 1.86 -5.30 8.16
N PRO A 12 2.65 -4.94 9.20
CA PRO A 12 2.86 -5.81 10.34
C PRO A 12 1.54 -6.07 11.10
N LEU A 13 0.64 -5.09 11.17
CA LEU A 13 -0.70 -5.27 11.74
C LEU A 13 -1.50 -6.38 11.02
N PHE A 14 -1.45 -6.44 9.69
CA PHE A 14 -2.06 -7.54 8.92
C PHE A 14 -1.39 -8.90 9.19
N VAL A 15 -0.07 -8.94 9.36
CA VAL A 15 0.66 -10.18 9.72
C VAL A 15 0.25 -10.70 11.11
N PHE A 16 -0.07 -9.80 12.05
CA PHE A 16 -0.57 -10.16 13.38
C PHE A 16 -2.08 -10.51 13.43
N CYS A 17 -2.84 -10.27 12.35
CA CYS A 17 -4.21 -10.77 12.21
C CYS A 17 -4.22 -12.29 11.97
N ASN A 18 -5.37 -12.94 12.20
CA ASN A 18 -5.54 -14.40 12.11
C ASN A 18 -5.41 -14.97 10.67
N TYR A 19 -4.18 -15.01 10.14
CA TYR A 19 -3.84 -15.64 8.85
C TYR A 19 -3.39 -17.10 9.08
N GLN A 20 -4.06 -18.06 8.44
CA GLN A 20 -3.79 -19.51 8.48
C GLN A 20 -3.52 -20.06 7.06
N PRO A 21 -2.67 -21.10 6.89
CA PRO A 21 -1.90 -21.84 7.90
C PRO A 21 -0.63 -21.07 8.31
N ARG A 22 -0.17 -21.27 9.55
CA ARG A 22 0.93 -20.50 10.13
C ARG A 22 1.97 -21.47 10.71
N ASP A 23 3.15 -21.54 10.10
CA ASP A 23 4.19 -22.49 10.48
C ASP A 23 5.22 -21.90 11.48
N HIS A 24 5.45 -20.57 11.48
CA HIS A 24 6.53 -19.96 12.26
C HIS A 24 6.12 -18.99 13.40
N HIS A 25 4.87 -18.47 13.47
CA HIS A 25 4.51 -17.39 14.41
C HIS A 25 3.20 -17.61 15.22
N PRO A 26 3.20 -18.21 16.43
CA PRO A 26 1.97 -18.60 17.14
C PRO A 26 1.18 -17.48 17.83
N THR A 27 1.65 -16.22 17.87
CA THR A 27 0.98 -15.13 18.61
C THR A 27 -0.09 -14.41 17.77
N VAL A 28 -1.35 -14.85 17.90
CA VAL A 28 -2.52 -14.19 17.34
C VAL A 28 -3.05 -13.15 18.34
N VAL A 29 -2.83 -11.86 18.06
CA VAL A 29 -3.33 -10.76 18.92
C VAL A 29 -4.79 -10.42 18.58
N PHE A 30 -5.19 -10.60 17.32
CA PHE A 30 -6.54 -10.30 16.83
C PHE A 30 -7.22 -11.56 16.30
N ASN A 31 -8.04 -12.20 17.12
CA ASN A 31 -8.70 -13.47 16.83
C ASN A 31 -9.93 -13.34 15.90
N SER A 32 -10.48 -12.14 15.74
CA SER A 32 -11.69 -11.88 14.95
C SER A 32 -11.38 -11.36 13.56
N ASP A 33 -12.08 -11.89 12.55
CA ASP A 33 -11.95 -11.49 11.13
C ASP A 33 -12.40 -10.05 10.86
N VAL A 34 -13.06 -9.39 11.82
CA VAL A 34 -13.48 -7.98 11.71
C VAL A 34 -12.26 -7.05 11.60
N TYR A 35 -11.15 -7.36 12.27
CA TYR A 35 -9.95 -6.53 12.26
C TYR A 35 -9.26 -6.45 10.88
N PRO A 36 -8.94 -7.57 10.20
CA PRO A 36 -8.37 -7.50 8.86
C PRO A 36 -9.32 -6.84 7.85
N ILE A 37 -10.64 -7.03 7.98
CA ILE A 37 -11.63 -6.34 7.13
C ILE A 37 -11.55 -4.82 7.32
N ALA A 38 -11.57 -4.34 8.58
CA ALA A 38 -11.52 -2.92 8.89
C ALA A 38 -10.22 -2.27 8.40
N PHE A 39 -9.06 -2.92 8.62
CA PHE A 39 -7.78 -2.44 8.14
C PHE A 39 -7.70 -2.43 6.61
N ASN A 40 -8.26 -3.44 5.93
CA ASN A 40 -8.28 -3.49 4.47
C ASN A 40 -9.15 -2.36 3.88
N CYS A 41 -10.32 -2.09 4.48
CA CYS A 41 -11.15 -0.95 4.09
C CYS A 41 -10.41 0.39 4.26
N LEU A 42 -9.74 0.59 5.41
CA LEU A 42 -8.97 1.80 5.68
C LEU A 42 -7.79 1.96 4.71
N LEU A 43 -7.07 0.87 4.44
CA LEU A 43 -5.96 0.85 3.48
C LEU A 43 -6.46 1.17 2.06
N GLY A 44 -7.57 0.56 1.63
CA GLY A 44 -8.18 0.80 0.33
C GLY A 44 -8.62 2.25 0.14
N LEU A 45 -9.36 2.80 1.12
CA LEU A 45 -9.81 4.20 1.08
C LEU A 45 -8.64 5.19 1.06
N SER A 46 -7.65 4.98 1.95
CA SER A 46 -6.48 5.85 2.00
C SER A 46 -5.62 5.75 0.73
N ASN A 47 -5.50 4.57 0.13
CA ASN A 47 -4.76 4.40 -1.12
C ASN A 47 -5.48 5.03 -2.32
N GLY A 48 -6.79 4.82 -2.43
CA GLY A 48 -7.60 5.43 -3.50
C GLY A 48 -7.54 6.96 -3.46
N TYR A 49 -7.72 7.56 -2.27
CA TYR A 49 -7.71 9.01 -2.13
C TYR A 49 -6.31 9.61 -2.32
N LEU A 50 -5.33 9.13 -1.56
CA LEU A 50 -3.97 9.70 -1.56
C LEU A 50 -3.12 9.27 -2.76
N GLY A 51 -3.50 8.22 -3.50
CA GLY A 51 -2.84 7.83 -4.76
C GLY A 51 -3.36 8.64 -5.94
N THR A 52 -4.67 8.88 -5.98
CA THR A 52 -5.31 9.61 -7.10
C THR A 52 -5.04 11.10 -7.05
N LEU A 53 -5.07 11.72 -5.86
CA LEU A 53 -4.85 13.17 -5.72
C LEU A 53 -3.50 13.63 -6.31
N PRO A 54 -2.33 13.03 -5.97
CA PRO A 54 -1.06 13.42 -6.57
C PRO A 54 -1.04 13.23 -8.08
N MET A 55 -1.62 12.15 -8.62
CA MET A 55 -1.67 11.94 -10.07
C MET A 55 -2.49 13.01 -10.81
N ILE A 56 -3.56 13.52 -10.19
CA ILE A 56 -4.39 14.57 -10.80
C ILE A 56 -3.73 15.96 -10.65
N TYR A 57 -3.14 16.26 -9.49
CA TYR A 57 -2.61 17.58 -9.19
C TYR A 57 -1.14 17.75 -9.60
N GLY A 58 -0.36 16.68 -9.68
CA GLY A 58 1.06 16.70 -10.02
C GLY A 58 1.36 17.35 -11.37
N PRO A 59 0.70 16.92 -12.47
CA PRO A 59 0.88 17.57 -13.78
C PRO A 59 0.34 19.01 -13.84
N LYS A 60 -0.49 19.43 -12.88
CA LYS A 60 -1.08 20.79 -12.85
C LYS A 60 -0.18 21.82 -12.16
N VAL A 61 0.79 21.39 -11.36
CA VAL A 61 1.72 22.28 -10.66
C VAL A 61 3.00 22.57 -11.46
N VAL A 62 3.16 21.93 -12.63
CA VAL A 62 4.30 22.12 -13.53
C VAL A 62 3.89 22.90 -14.79
N PRO A 63 4.84 23.54 -15.50
CA PRO A 63 4.55 24.19 -16.78
C PRO A 63 3.91 23.23 -17.80
N ARG A 64 3.00 23.74 -18.63
CA ARG A 64 2.26 22.93 -19.63
C ARG A 64 3.16 22.14 -20.56
N GLU A 65 4.33 22.70 -20.90
CA GLU A 65 5.34 22.09 -21.75
C GLU A 65 5.88 20.76 -21.19
N VAL A 66 5.95 20.63 -19.86
CA VAL A 66 6.50 19.47 -19.16
C VAL A 66 5.45 18.67 -18.40
N ALA A 67 4.17 19.07 -18.47
CA ALA A 67 3.07 18.42 -17.76
C ALA A 67 2.86 16.96 -18.23
N GLU A 68 2.95 16.72 -19.55
CA GLU A 68 2.82 15.38 -20.11
C GLU A 68 3.98 14.46 -19.67
N ALA A 69 5.22 14.93 -19.81
CA ALA A 69 6.41 14.21 -19.35
C ALA A 69 6.34 13.90 -17.85
N THR A 70 5.87 14.85 -17.04
CA THR A 70 5.65 14.64 -15.60
C THR A 70 4.63 13.54 -15.34
N GLY A 71 3.49 13.53 -16.05
CA GLY A 71 2.48 12.47 -15.95
C GLY A 71 3.02 11.07 -16.28
N VAL A 72 3.88 10.97 -17.30
CA VAL A 72 4.55 9.71 -17.68
C VAL A 72 5.47 9.23 -16.55
N VAL A 73 6.32 10.12 -16.01
CA VAL A 73 7.22 9.79 -14.90
C VAL A 73 6.45 9.36 -13.65
N MET A 74 5.36 10.06 -13.30
CA MET A 74 4.51 9.69 -12.17
C MET A 74 3.89 8.30 -12.35
N THR A 75 3.41 7.99 -13.55
CA THR A 75 2.83 6.67 -13.87
C THR A 75 3.89 5.57 -13.82
N PHE A 76 5.11 5.85 -14.30
CA PHE A 76 6.24 4.93 -14.19
C PHE A 76 6.57 4.59 -12.73
N PHE A 77 6.67 5.59 -11.85
CA PHE A 77 6.93 5.34 -10.43
C PHE A 77 5.78 4.59 -9.74
N LEU A 78 4.54 4.83 -10.14
CA LEU A 78 3.40 4.03 -9.66
C LEU A 78 3.55 2.56 -10.05
N ALA A 79 3.83 2.28 -11.33
CA ALA A 79 4.02 0.92 -11.83
C ALA A 79 5.21 0.23 -11.15
N LEU A 80 6.33 0.95 -10.98
CA LEU A 80 7.49 0.46 -10.26
C LEU A 80 7.17 0.11 -8.80
N GLY A 81 6.41 0.96 -8.11
CA GLY A 81 5.94 0.70 -6.75
C GLY A 81 5.04 -0.53 -6.66
N LEU A 82 4.14 -0.73 -7.62
CA LEU A 82 3.29 -1.92 -7.70
C LEU A 82 4.12 -3.20 -7.93
N ALA A 83 5.11 -3.15 -8.84
CA ALA A 83 6.00 -4.27 -9.12
C ALA A 83 6.91 -4.62 -7.92
N ALA A 84 7.49 -3.61 -7.27
CA ALA A 84 8.28 -3.83 -6.06
C ALA A 84 7.40 -4.38 -4.91
N GLY A 85 6.18 -3.86 -4.75
CA GLY A 85 5.22 -4.32 -3.76
C GLY A 85 4.78 -5.77 -3.97
N SER A 86 4.57 -6.19 -5.22
CA SER A 86 4.23 -7.58 -5.53
C SER A 86 5.39 -8.54 -5.21
N ALA A 87 6.63 -8.16 -5.56
CA ALA A 87 7.81 -8.94 -5.22
C ALA A 87 7.99 -9.05 -3.70
N PHE A 88 7.81 -7.95 -2.96
CA PHE A 88 7.87 -7.96 -1.50
C PHE A 88 6.78 -8.82 -0.86
N SER A 89 5.55 -8.79 -1.41
CA SER A 89 4.44 -9.63 -0.92
C SER A 89 4.79 -11.13 -0.96
N VAL A 90 5.47 -11.59 -2.01
CA VAL A 90 5.93 -12.99 -2.12
C VAL A 90 6.94 -13.32 -1.01
N LEU A 91 7.88 -12.42 -0.73
CA LEU A 91 8.84 -12.60 0.37
C LEU A 91 8.15 -12.65 1.74
N VAL A 92 7.16 -11.77 1.95
CA VAL A 92 6.38 -11.75 3.20
C VAL A 92 5.63 -13.06 3.35
N VAL A 93 4.87 -13.50 2.35
CA VAL A 93 4.11 -14.76 2.39
C VAL A 93 5.01 -15.97 2.65
N HIS A 94 6.24 -15.97 2.12
CA HIS A 94 7.21 -17.04 2.40
C HIS A 94 7.82 -16.98 3.82
N SER A 95 7.74 -15.83 4.49
CA SER A 95 8.30 -15.61 5.83
C SER A 95 7.29 -15.81 6.98
N ILE A 96 5.99 -15.91 6.68
CA ILE A 96 4.89 -16.16 7.66
C ILE A 96 4.62 -17.65 7.79
#